data_AF-A0A7J2ZG37-F1
#
_entry.id   AF-A0A7J2ZG37-F1
#
_cell.length_a   1.000
_cell.length_b   1.000
_cell.length_c   1.000
_cell.angle_alpha   90.00
_cell.angle_beta   90.00
_cell.angle_gamma   90.00
#
_symmetry.space_group_name_H-M   'P 1'
#
loop_
_entity.id
_entity.type
_entity.pdbx_description
1 polymer ?
#
loop_
_entity_poly.entity_id
_entity_poly.type
_entity_poly.pdbx_seq_one_letter_code
_entity_poly.pdbx_strand_id
1 'polypeptide(L)'
;MSENIYYWQKVVGNKSLTLELQKLKEVASRGFQGESDNYKQKLVYNLLETVRNNDQKEFFYILLKAANKPNENFKELWQTLQENYDVMPEEAFINFAYSLILGIMSTYSGGGE
;
A
#
# COMPACT_ATOMS: atom_id res chain seq x y z
N MET A 1 -7.75 21.30 -12.26
CA MET A 1 -8.60 20.10 -12.14
C MET A 1 -8.72 19.82 -10.65
N SER A 2 -9.91 19.56 -10.11
CA SER A 2 -10.04 19.12 -8.71
C SER A 2 -9.43 17.72 -8.61
N GLU A 3 -8.31 17.59 -7.91
CA GLU A 3 -7.77 16.28 -7.58
C GLU A 3 -8.76 15.57 -6.65
N ASN A 4 -9.25 14.41 -7.10
CA ASN A 4 -10.08 13.56 -6.24
C ASN A 4 -9.17 12.94 -5.17
N ILE A 5 -9.40 13.29 -3.90
CA ILE A 5 -8.63 12.78 -2.76
C ILE A 5 -9.37 11.56 -2.19
N TYR A 6 -8.68 10.42 -2.14
CA TYR A 6 -9.20 9.20 -1.52
C TYR A 6 -8.61 9.03 -0.13
N TYR A 7 -9.48 8.93 0.87
CA TYR A 7 -9.09 8.69 2.26
C TYR A 7 -10.10 7.78 2.95
N TRP A 8 -9.65 7.07 3.98
CA TRP A 8 -10.50 6.38 4.93
C TRP A 8 -10.53 7.18 6.23
N GLN A 9 -11.69 7.25 6.90
CA GLN A 9 -11.84 8.03 8.12
C GLN A 9 -12.72 7.30 9.14
N LYS A 10 -12.33 7.35 10.42
CA LYS A 10 -13.15 6.91 11.56
C LYS A 10 -13.01 7.87 12.72
N VAL A 11 -14.14 8.25 13.32
CA VAL A 11 -14.16 9.09 14.52
C VAL A 11 -14.16 8.20 15.75
N VAL A 12 -13.18 8.39 16.64
CA VAL A 12 -13.08 7.68 17.92
C VAL A 12 -13.00 8.72 19.04
N GLY A 13 -14.10 8.87 19.78
CA GLY A 13 -14.26 9.97 20.76
C GLY A 13 -14.17 11.33 20.06
N ASN A 14 -13.22 12.17 20.49
CA ASN A 14 -12.96 13.50 19.90
C ASN A 14 -11.82 13.51 18.85
N LYS A 15 -11.32 12.34 18.45
CA LYS A 15 -10.22 12.23 17.47
C LYS A 15 -10.73 11.64 16.16
N SER A 16 -10.35 12.25 15.05
CA SER A 16 -10.50 11.67 13.72
C SER A 16 -9.24 10.87 13.39
N LEU A 17 -9.41 9.58 13.13
CA LEU A 17 -8.41 8.77 12.46
C LEU A 17 -8.64 8.91 10.97
N THR A 18 -7.60 9.30 10.23
CA THR A 18 -7.66 9.45 8.78
C THR A 18 -6.47 8.71 8.17
N LEU A 19 -6.73 7.98 7.10
CA LEU A 19 -5.74 7.23 6.35
C LEU A 19 -5.76 7.72 4.89
N GLU A 20 -4.65 8.29 4.44
CA GLU A 20 -4.48 8.87 3.10
C GLU A 20 -4.24 7.77 2.05
N LEU A 21 -5.32 7.17 1.57
CA LEU A 21 -5.29 6.05 0.61
C LEU A 21 -4.58 6.44 -0.69
N GLN A 22 -4.81 7.67 -1.16
CA GLN A 22 -4.16 8.19 -2.36
C GLN A 22 -2.62 8.29 -2.18
N LYS A 23 -2.16 8.81 -1.05
CA LYS A 23 -0.72 8.88 -0.72
C LYS A 23 -0.11 7.47 -0.70
N LEU A 24 -0.78 6.51 -0.07
CA LEU A 24 -0.34 5.10 -0.02
C LEU A 24 -0.15 4.49 -1.40
N LYS A 25 -1.13 4.71 -2.29
CA LYS A 25 -1.06 4.25 -3.67
C LYS A 25 0.14 4.85 -4.42
N GLU A 26 0.35 6.15 -4.27
CA GLU A 26 1.44 6.87 -4.96
C GLU A 26 2.82 6.42 -4.49
N VAL A 27 3.04 6.30 -3.17
CA VAL A 27 4.34 5.85 -2.63
C VAL A 27 4.64 4.41 -3.01
N ALA A 28 3.61 3.55 -3.06
CA ALA A 28 3.76 2.18 -3.56
C ALA A 28 4.13 2.18 -5.05
N SER A 29 3.46 2.99 -5.86
CA SER A 29 3.80 3.14 -7.28
C SER A 29 5.25 3.58 -7.46
N ARG A 30 5.70 4.63 -6.77
CA ARG A 30 7.10 5.10 -6.84
C ARG A 30 8.10 4.05 -6.37
N GLY A 31 7.80 3.36 -5.26
CA GLY A 31 8.66 2.31 -4.70
C GLY A 31 8.91 1.16 -5.69
N PHE A 32 7.87 0.73 -6.41
CA PHE A 32 7.94 -0.44 -7.29
C PHE A 32 8.13 -0.11 -8.78
N GLN A 33 8.19 1.16 -9.18
CA GLN A 33 8.30 1.57 -10.59
C GLN A 33 9.51 0.96 -11.32
N GLY A 34 10.66 0.82 -10.65
CA GLY A 34 11.88 0.26 -11.22
C GLY A 34 11.98 -1.27 -11.18
N GLU A 35 10.98 -1.96 -10.63
CA GLU A 35 11.00 -3.41 -10.45
C GLU A 35 10.42 -4.14 -11.66
N SER A 36 10.92 -5.35 -11.93
CA SER A 36 10.43 -6.18 -13.04
C SER A 36 8.96 -6.57 -12.87
N ASP A 37 8.19 -6.60 -13.96
CA ASP A 37 6.78 -6.98 -13.92
C ASP A 37 6.54 -8.37 -13.34
N ASN A 38 7.37 -9.35 -13.68
CA ASN A 38 7.29 -10.69 -13.12
C ASN A 38 7.43 -10.70 -11.57
N TYR A 39 8.36 -9.89 -11.03
CA TYR A 39 8.48 -9.74 -9.59
C TYR A 39 7.23 -9.09 -8.98
N LYS A 40 6.75 -8.00 -9.57
CA LYS A 40 5.59 -7.26 -9.08
C LYS A 40 4.30 -8.08 -9.15
N GLN A 41 4.11 -8.89 -10.19
CA GLN A 41 2.97 -9.80 -10.35
C GLN A 41 2.96 -10.88 -9.26
N LYS A 42 4.10 -11.52 -9.00
CA LYS A 42 4.23 -12.50 -7.91
C LYS A 42 3.96 -11.87 -6.55
N LEU A 43 4.48 -10.67 -6.32
CA LEU A 43 4.24 -9.92 -5.10
C LEU A 43 2.75 -9.61 -4.91
N VAL A 44 2.10 -9.05 -5.94
CA VAL A 44 0.67 -8.72 -5.91
C VAL A 44 -0.18 -9.96 -5.66
N TYR A 45 0.13 -11.08 -6.33
CA TYR A 45 -0.56 -12.34 -6.09
C TYR A 45 -0.50 -12.76 -4.61
N ASN A 46 0.70 -12.77 -4.02
CA ASN A 46 0.89 -13.14 -2.61
C ASN A 46 0.15 -12.18 -1.66
N LEU A 47 0.16 -10.87 -1.95
CA LEU A 47 -0.54 -9.86 -1.14
C LEU A 47 -2.07 -10.00 -1.25
N LEU A 48 -2.60 -10.34 -2.42
CA LEU A 48 -4.04 -10.60 -2.60
C LEU A 48 -4.46 -11.87 -1.86
N GLU A 49 -3.60 -12.89 -1.84
CA GLU A 49 -3.87 -14.13 -1.11
C GLU A 49 -3.97 -13.90 0.40
N THR A 50 -3.07 -13.09 0.97
CA THR A 50 -3.13 -12.74 2.40
C THR A 50 -4.35 -11.90 2.75
N VAL A 51 -4.74 -10.94 1.88
CA VAL A 51 -6.00 -10.19 2.05
C VAL A 51 -7.21 -11.13 2.02
N ARG A 52 -7.27 -12.06 1.06
CA ARG A 52 -8.36 -13.06 0.95
C ARG A 52 -8.49 -13.92 2.22
N ASN A 53 -7.37 -14.26 2.84
CA ASN A 53 -7.32 -15.09 4.04
C ASN A 53 -7.45 -14.28 5.35
N ASN A 54 -7.64 -12.97 5.28
CA ASN A 54 -7.57 -12.03 6.41
C ASN A 54 -6.27 -12.17 7.24
N ASP A 55 -5.16 -12.53 6.58
CA ASP A 55 -3.86 -12.69 7.23
C ASP A 55 -3.04 -11.40 7.17
N GLN A 56 -3.39 -10.46 8.05
CA GLN A 56 -2.75 -9.15 8.11
C GLN A 56 -1.26 -9.24 8.45
N LYS A 57 -0.89 -10.19 9.31
CA LYS A 57 0.50 -10.36 9.75
C LYS A 57 1.37 -10.78 8.57
N GLU A 58 0.93 -11.77 7.81
CA GLU A 58 1.65 -12.22 6.62
C GLU A 58 1.66 -11.14 5.53
N PHE A 59 0.56 -10.39 5.35
CA PHE A 59 0.53 -9.24 4.45
C PHE A 59 1.66 -8.24 4.75
N PHE A 60 1.77 -7.79 6.01
CA PHE A 60 2.81 -6.86 6.40
C PHE A 60 4.20 -7.48 6.30
N TYR A 61 4.38 -8.74 6.68
CA TYR A 61 5.66 -9.42 6.55
C TYR A 61 6.16 -9.43 5.09
N ILE A 62 5.30 -9.80 4.13
CA ILE A 62 5.63 -9.82 2.70
C ILE A 62 5.94 -8.41 2.21
N LEU A 63 5.12 -7.42 2.56
CA LEU A 63 5.29 -6.03 2.16
C LEU A 63 6.62 -5.44 2.66
N LEU A 64 6.92 -5.62 3.95
CA LEU A 64 8.15 -5.12 4.56
C LEU A 64 9.38 -5.79 3.95
N LYS A 65 9.30 -7.10 3.67
CA LYS A 65 10.38 -7.83 2.99
C LYS A 65 10.61 -7.31 1.56
N ALA A 66 9.54 -6.98 0.83
CA ALA A 66 9.63 -6.39 -0.49
C ALA A 66 10.20 -4.96 -0.46
N ALA A 67 9.83 -4.18 0.56
CA ALA A 67 10.27 -2.80 0.75
C ALA A 67 11.65 -2.65 1.39
N ASN A 68 12.22 -3.72 1.96
CA ASN A 68 13.54 -3.69 2.60
C ASN A 68 14.67 -3.73 1.56
N LYS A 69 14.79 -2.67 0.76
CA LYS A 69 15.82 -2.47 -0.26
C LYS A 69 16.56 -1.15 -0.01
N PRO A 70 17.88 -1.07 -0.26
CA PRO A 70 18.66 0.15 -0.11
C PRO A 70 18.41 1.12 -1.29
N ASN A 71 17.17 1.59 -1.45
CA ASN A 71 16.76 2.54 -2.47
C ASN A 71 15.89 3.64 -1.85
N GLU A 72 16.18 4.90 -2.18
CA GLU A 72 15.48 6.08 -1.66
C GLU A 72 13.96 6.03 -1.89
N ASN A 73 13.49 5.42 -2.97
CA ASN A 73 12.06 5.28 -3.27
C ASN A 73 11.32 4.42 -2.24
N PHE A 74 12.00 3.48 -1.59
CA PHE A 74 11.40 2.67 -0.53
C PHE A 74 11.41 3.38 0.83
N LYS A 75 12.26 4.39 1.03
CA LYS A 75 12.30 5.18 2.27
C LYS A 75 10.99 5.92 2.50
N GLU A 76 10.40 6.49 1.45
CA GLU A 76 9.11 7.18 1.52
C GLU A 76 7.96 6.20 1.80
N LEU A 77 7.99 5.02 1.20
CA LEU A 77 7.05 3.94 1.50
C LEU A 77 7.16 3.53 2.98
N TRP A 78 8.37 3.30 3.48
CA TRP A 78 8.62 2.94 4.89
C TRP A 78 8.08 3.98 5.87
N GLN A 79 8.36 5.26 5.64
CA GLN A 79 7.86 6.33 6.49
C GLN A 79 6.34 6.39 6.48
N THR A 80 5.72 6.26 5.31
CA THR A 80 4.26 6.25 5.18
C THR A 80 3.64 5.04 5.88
N LEU A 81 4.27 3.86 5.80
CA LEU A 81 3.82 2.67 6.54
C LEU A 81 3.89 2.89 8.05
N GLN A 82 4.98 3.45 8.56
CA GLN A 82 5.13 3.77 9.99
C GLN A 82 4.07 4.77 10.48
N GLU A 83 3.80 5.83 9.70
CA GLU A 83 2.77 6.83 10.03
C GLU A 83 1.37 6.23 10.16
N ASN A 84 1.09 5.13 9.47
CA ASN A 84 -0.23 4.52 9.42
C ASN A 84 -0.37 3.25 10.28
N TYR A 85 0.73 2.64 10.75
CA TYR A 85 0.71 1.32 11.40
C TYR A 85 0.03 1.33 12.78
N ASP A 86 0.39 2.28 13.66
CA ASP A 86 -0.13 2.33 15.04
C ASP A 86 -1.61 2.77 15.13
N VAL A 87 -2.17 3.23 14.01
CA VAL A 87 -3.50 3.84 13.93
C VAL A 87 -4.40 3.15 12.92
N MET A 88 -4.10 1.91 12.53
CA MET A 88 -4.89 1.17 11.55
C MET A 88 -5.88 0.20 12.24
N PRO A 89 -7.16 0.58 12.41
CA PRO A 89 -8.21 -0.37 12.74
C PRO A 89 -8.24 -1.52 11.75
N GLU A 90 -8.63 -2.70 12.23
CA GLU A 90 -8.82 -3.88 11.39
C GLU A 90 -9.75 -3.58 10.19
N GLU A 91 -10.75 -2.73 10.40
CA GLU A 91 -11.69 -2.23 9.39
C GLU A 91 -11.02 -1.41 8.26
N ALA A 92 -9.88 -0.77 8.53
CA ALA A 92 -9.13 0.03 7.57
C ALA A 92 -8.17 -0.83 6.73
N PHE A 93 -7.83 -2.04 7.19
CA PHE A 93 -6.84 -2.90 6.56
C PHE A 93 -7.15 -3.20 5.09
N ILE A 94 -8.41 -3.49 4.76
CA ILE A 94 -8.81 -3.81 3.39
C ILE A 94 -8.52 -2.65 2.44
N ASN A 95 -8.93 -1.43 2.81
CA ASN A 95 -8.71 -0.24 1.98
C ASN A 95 -7.21 0.09 1.86
N PHE A 96 -6.48 -0.03 2.97
CA PHE A 96 -5.04 0.13 3.02
C PHE A 96 -4.33 -0.86 2.08
N ALA A 97 -4.64 -2.14 2.20
CA ALA A 97 -4.02 -3.21 1.43
C ALA A 97 -4.29 -3.05 -0.07
N TYR A 98 -5.55 -2.80 -0.45
CA TYR A 98 -5.89 -2.58 -1.85
C TYR A 98 -5.27 -1.30 -2.42
N SER A 99 -5.10 -0.24 -1.64
CA SER A 99 -4.43 0.98 -2.13
C SER A 99 -2.97 0.73 -2.49
N LEU A 100 -2.25 -0.02 -1.64
CA LEU A 100 -0.89 -0.45 -1.93
C LEU A 100 -0.82 -1.36 -3.16
N ILE A 101 -1.68 -2.39 -3.22
CA ILE A 101 -1.73 -3.34 -4.34
C ILE A 101 -2.00 -2.61 -5.66
N LEU A 102 -2.99 -1.71 -5.70
CA LEU A 102 -3.32 -0.91 -6.88
C LEU A 102 -2.16 0.01 -7.28
N GLY A 103 -1.41 0.55 -6.33
CA GLY A 103 -0.20 1.33 -6.59
C GLY A 103 0.92 0.50 -7.22
N ILE A 104 1.11 -0.74 -6.78
CA ILE A 104 2.07 -1.66 -7.41
C ILE A 104 1.62 -2.00 -8.83
N MET A 105 0.34 -2.36 -9.00
CA MET A 105 -0.24 -2.75 -10.30
C MET A 105 -0.22 -1.60 -11.33
N SER A 106 -0.35 -0.35 -10.90
CA SER A 106 -0.29 0.81 -11.82
C SER A 106 1.07 1.00 -12.48
N THR A 107 2.11 0.29 -12.04
CA THR A 107 3.45 0.36 -12.62
C THR A 107 3.73 -0.73 -13.65
N TYR A 108 2.75 -1.59 -13.98
CA TYR A 108 2.97 -2.67 -14.94
C TYR A 108 3.18 -2.10 -16.35
N SER A 109 4.21 -2.60 -17.03
CA SER A 109 4.68 -2.11 -18.33
C SER A 109 3.71 -2.38 -19.50
N GLY A 110 2.53 -2.95 -19.24
CA GLY A 110 1.59 -3.44 -20.25
C GLY A 110 0.13 -3.07 -19.99
N GLY A 111 -0.13 -1.97 -19.27
CA GLY A 111 -1.48 -1.49 -18.94
C GLY A 111 -1.91 -0.21 -19.65
N GLY A 112 -1.23 0.21 -20.71
CA GLY A 112 -1.56 1.43 -21.45
C GLY A 112 -0.51 1.82 -22.47
N GLU A 113 -0.52 1.12 -23.61
CA GLU A 113 -0.41 1.65 -24.98
C GLU A 113 -0.80 0.54 -25.97
#